data_AF-A0A4R1B1Y5-F1
#
_entry.id   AF-A0A4R1B1Y5-F1
#
_cell.length_a   1.000
_cell.length_b   1.000
_cell.length_c   1.000
_cell.angle_alpha   90.00
_cell.angle_beta   90.00
_cell.angle_gamma   90.00
#
_symmetry.space_group_name_H-M   'P 1'
#
loop_
_entity.id
_entity.type
_entity.pdbx_description
1 polymer ?
#
loop_
_entity_poly.entity_id
_entity_poly.type
_entity_poly.pdbx_seq_one_letter_code
_entity_poly.pdbx_strand_id
1 'polypeptide(L)'
;MDKKLEQMKTEYKNIQIPDELDFIVERALLKGKKSKKKNGYKWIAGTAAAAVLFIGGLNINPAMASTLAEIPVVGSIVKVLTFTEYKVDKEKYQADIKVPAVSDLENEDLAQSLNDKYIKEGKELYDDFMTDMKDLEKNGGGHLGVDSGYEVKTDNDQILSIGRYVVNTVASSSTIMKYDTIDKKNQILLSLPMLFKDESYVNTITENIKEQMRDQMKADENKIYWVSGAGLEDEDLTELFETISKEQSFYINNDGKLVMSFDKYEVAPGYMGVVEFIIPTEAISDILVSDEYIH
;
A
#
# COMPACT_ATOMS: atom_id res chain seq x y z
N MET A 1 -40.66 20.52 18.04
CA MET A 1 -39.47 19.64 17.99
C MET A 1 -39.90 18.29 17.46
N ASP A 2 -39.24 17.86 16.40
CA ASP A 2 -39.66 16.74 15.57
C ASP A 2 -39.42 15.41 16.31
N LYS A 3 -40.47 14.62 16.55
CA LYS A 3 -40.38 13.34 17.28
C LYS A 3 -39.36 12.38 16.66
N LYS A 4 -39.15 12.51 15.34
CA LYS A 4 -38.18 11.74 14.57
C LYS A 4 -36.73 12.07 14.97
N LEU A 5 -36.44 13.35 15.23
CA LEU A 5 -35.11 13.79 15.65
C LEU A 5 -34.76 13.29 17.06
N GLU A 6 -35.75 13.28 17.96
CA GLU A 6 -35.55 12.75 19.31
C GLU A 6 -35.41 11.23 19.33
N GLN A 7 -36.11 10.50 18.44
CA GLN A 7 -35.89 9.06 18.24
C GLN A 7 -34.48 8.77 17.69
N MET A 8 -34.01 9.51 16.69
CA MET A 8 -32.65 9.33 16.14
C MET A 8 -31.57 9.66 17.17
N LYS A 9 -31.76 10.69 18.01
CA LYS A 9 -30.87 10.96 19.15
C LYS A 9 -30.87 9.84 20.18
N THR A 10 -32.04 9.24 20.44
CA THR A 10 -32.16 8.14 21.40
C THR A 10 -31.50 6.88 20.86
N GLU A 11 -31.68 6.57 19.57
CA GLU A 11 -30.99 5.47 18.89
C GLU A 11 -29.47 5.70 18.87
N TYR A 12 -29.00 6.90 18.52
CA TYR A 12 -27.57 7.25 18.53
C TYR A 12 -26.93 7.11 19.92
N LYS A 13 -27.62 7.56 20.97
CA LYS A 13 -27.15 7.45 22.37
C LYS A 13 -27.20 6.03 22.92
N ASN A 14 -27.96 5.14 22.28
CA ASN A 14 -28.14 3.75 22.70
C ASN A 14 -27.42 2.76 21.76
N ILE A 15 -26.55 3.24 20.86
CA ILE A 15 -25.62 2.37 20.12
C ILE A 15 -24.76 1.68 21.17
N GLN A 16 -24.89 0.35 21.26
CA GLN A 16 -24.00 -0.43 22.11
C GLN A 16 -22.60 -0.29 21.54
N ILE A 17 -21.66 0.13 22.40
CA ILE A 17 -20.24 0.17 22.06
C ILE A 17 -19.86 -1.25 21.64
N PRO A 18 -19.44 -1.48 20.38
CA PRO A 18 -19.02 -2.81 19.95
C PRO A 18 -17.85 -3.28 20.83
N ASP A 19 -17.86 -4.54 21.23
CA ASP A 19 -16.76 -5.14 22.03
C ASP A 19 -15.39 -5.02 21.34
N GLU A 20 -15.39 -4.79 20.01
CA GLU A 20 -14.23 -4.56 19.15
C GLU A 20 -13.57 -3.17 19.32
N LEU A 21 -14.25 -2.20 19.94
CA LEU A 21 -13.80 -0.81 19.99
C LEU A 21 -12.53 -0.66 20.86
N ASP A 22 -12.46 -1.40 21.96
CA ASP A 22 -11.28 -1.43 22.83
C ASP A 22 -10.08 -2.05 22.11
N PHE A 23 -10.29 -3.07 21.28
CA PHE A 23 -9.25 -3.67 20.44
C PHE A 23 -8.75 -2.70 19.34
N ILE A 24 -9.65 -1.95 18.70
CA ILE A 24 -9.29 -0.94 17.69
C ILE A 24 -8.46 0.19 18.34
N VAL A 25 -8.89 0.67 19.51
CA VAL A 25 -8.19 1.71 20.28
C VAL A 25 -6.83 1.20 20.77
N GLU A 26 -6.76 -0.01 21.30
CA GLU A 26 -5.50 -0.63 21.75
C GLU A 26 -4.53 -0.88 20.59
N ARG A 27 -5.02 -1.33 19.42
CA ARG A 27 -4.22 -1.50 18.20
C ARG A 27 -3.68 -0.16 17.67
N ALA A 28 -4.48 0.91 17.71
CA ALA A 28 -4.04 2.26 17.36
C ALA A 28 -2.97 2.78 18.33
N LEU A 29 -3.15 2.54 19.63
CA LEU A 29 -2.19 2.93 20.69
C LEU A 29 -0.89 2.09 20.64
N LEU A 30 -0.95 0.82 20.25
CA LEU A 30 0.21 -0.08 20.12
C LEU A 30 0.99 0.17 18.82
N LYS A 31 0.34 0.51 17.69
CA LYS A 31 1.02 0.94 16.45
C LYS A 31 1.83 2.23 16.65
N GLY A 32 1.37 3.15 17.50
CA GLY A 32 2.11 4.37 17.87
C GLY A 32 3.32 4.15 18.80
N LYS A 33 3.43 2.97 19.44
CA LYS A 33 4.53 2.61 20.35
C LYS A 33 5.24 1.34 19.88
N LYS A 34 5.98 1.42 18.76
CA LYS A 34 7.00 0.39 18.48
C LYS A 34 8.10 0.43 19.54
N SER A 35 8.10 -0.53 20.47
CA SER A 35 9.28 -0.90 21.26
C SER A 35 9.28 -2.39 21.63
N LYS A 36 10.27 -3.08 21.05
CA LYS A 36 10.96 -4.32 21.48
C LYS A 36 10.10 -5.55 21.86
N LYS A 37 10.11 -6.53 20.94
CA LYS A 37 9.78 -7.95 21.17
C LYS A 37 10.55 -8.52 22.37
N LYS A 38 9.85 -9.30 23.20
CA LYS A 38 10.43 -10.42 23.96
C LYS A 38 9.72 -11.72 23.56
N ASN A 39 10.54 -12.71 23.21
CA ASN A 39 10.13 -14.08 22.91
C ASN A 39 9.51 -14.77 24.13
N GLY A 40 8.52 -15.62 23.87
CA GLY A 40 7.99 -16.59 24.82
C GLY A 40 6.99 -17.51 24.15
N TYR A 41 7.48 -18.51 23.40
CA TYR A 41 6.64 -19.59 22.87
C TYR A 41 6.08 -20.41 24.03
N LYS A 42 4.75 -20.51 24.10
CA LYS A 42 4.07 -21.64 24.75
C LYS A 42 3.09 -22.25 23.76
N TRP A 43 3.38 -23.52 23.43
CA TRP A 43 2.51 -24.41 22.67
C TRP A 43 1.17 -24.60 23.41
N ILE A 44 0.06 -24.43 22.69
CA ILE A 44 -1.21 -25.09 23.01
C ILE A 44 -1.75 -25.65 21.69
N ALA A 45 -1.93 -26.96 21.67
CA ALA A 45 -2.54 -27.73 20.60
C ALA A 45 -4.07 -27.56 20.63
N GLY A 46 -4.69 -27.39 19.46
CA GLY A 46 -6.15 -27.40 19.33
C GLY A 46 -6.62 -26.96 17.93
N THR A 47 -7.33 -27.87 17.26
CA THR A 47 -8.01 -27.73 15.95
C THR A 47 -7.14 -27.41 14.73
N ALA A 48 -6.80 -28.46 13.97
CA ALA A 48 -6.28 -28.36 12.62
C ALA A 48 -7.39 -27.86 11.68
N ALA A 49 -7.50 -26.53 11.54
CA ALA A 49 -8.16 -25.91 10.40
C ALA A 49 -7.17 -25.87 9.23
N ALA A 50 -7.62 -26.21 8.02
CA ALA A 50 -6.76 -26.33 6.85
C ALA A 50 -6.14 -24.99 6.47
N ALA A 51 -4.92 -24.71 6.94
CA ALA A 51 -4.04 -23.73 6.34
C ALA A 51 -3.44 -24.39 5.09
N VAL A 52 -3.89 -23.97 3.91
CA VAL A 52 -3.30 -24.46 2.66
C VAL A 52 -2.18 -23.51 2.29
N LEU A 53 -0.93 -23.94 2.54
CA LEU A 53 0.25 -23.30 2.00
C LEU A 53 0.44 -23.80 0.57
N PHE A 54 0.10 -22.99 -0.43
CA PHE A 54 0.51 -23.25 -1.80
C PHE A 54 1.92 -22.69 -2.01
N ILE A 55 2.90 -23.58 -1.99
CA ILE A 55 4.25 -23.32 -2.51
C ILE A 55 4.30 -24.06 -3.84
N GLY A 56 4.02 -23.36 -4.94
CA GLY A 56 3.82 -23.99 -6.25
C GLY A 56 4.13 -23.04 -7.39
N GLY A 57 5.17 -23.41 -8.17
CA GLY A 57 5.78 -22.59 -9.21
C GLY A 57 4.83 -22.17 -10.33
N LEU A 58 5.19 -21.02 -10.92
CA LEU A 58 4.68 -20.48 -12.18
C LEU A 58 3.17 -20.67 -12.34
N ASN A 59 2.41 -19.88 -11.59
CA ASN A 59 1.00 -19.59 -11.87
C ASN A 59 0.89 -18.77 -13.17
N ILE A 60 1.27 -19.39 -14.30
CA ILE A 60 1.02 -18.84 -15.62
C ILE A 60 -0.46 -19.08 -15.89
N ASN A 61 -1.29 -18.09 -15.58
CA ASN A 61 -2.66 -18.07 -16.07
C ASN A 61 -2.61 -18.19 -17.61
N PRO A 62 -3.39 -19.08 -18.25
CA PRO A 62 -3.46 -19.18 -19.72
C PRO A 62 -3.67 -17.83 -20.42
N ALA A 63 -4.35 -16.87 -19.78
CA ALA A 63 -4.53 -15.52 -20.28
C ALA A 63 -3.23 -14.68 -20.38
N MET A 64 -2.25 -14.93 -19.49
CA MET A 64 -0.90 -14.33 -19.55
C MET A 64 0.01 -15.07 -20.54
N ALA A 65 -0.15 -16.39 -20.69
CA ALA A 65 0.59 -17.14 -21.72
C ALA A 65 0.20 -16.70 -23.14
N SER A 66 -1.07 -16.37 -23.38
CA SER A 66 -1.54 -15.92 -24.69
C SER A 66 -1.04 -14.53 -25.07
N THR A 67 -0.90 -13.60 -24.11
CA THR A 67 -0.41 -12.25 -24.38
C THR A 67 1.10 -12.21 -24.61
N LEU A 68 1.86 -13.08 -23.94
CA LEU A 68 3.31 -13.24 -24.17
C LEU A 68 3.65 -13.90 -25.50
N ALA A 69 2.72 -14.68 -26.09
CA ALA A 69 2.94 -15.40 -27.34
C ALA A 69 2.82 -14.54 -28.61
N GLU A 70 2.24 -13.34 -28.52
CA GLU A 70 1.87 -12.52 -29.69
C GLU A 70 2.84 -11.36 -30.00
N ILE A 71 3.94 -11.20 -29.26
CA ILE A 71 4.91 -10.12 -29.49
C ILE A 71 6.17 -10.67 -30.18
N PRO A 72 6.35 -10.45 -31.49
CA PRO A 72 7.56 -10.86 -32.19
C PRO A 72 8.66 -9.84 -31.86
N VAL A 73 9.78 -10.32 -31.33
CA VAL A 73 10.93 -9.59 -30.76
C VAL A 73 10.73 -9.25 -29.29
N VAL A 74 11.16 -10.16 -28.41
CA VAL A 74 11.31 -9.82 -26.99
C VAL A 74 12.74 -10.08 -26.55
N GLY A 75 13.43 -8.99 -26.21
CA GLY A 75 14.57 -9.03 -25.31
C GLY A 75 14.14 -9.56 -23.94
N SER A 76 15.08 -9.74 -23.02
CA SER A 76 14.88 -10.31 -21.69
C SER A 76 13.62 -9.76 -20.99
N ILE A 77 12.52 -10.54 -20.98
CA ILE A 77 11.26 -10.16 -20.32
C ILE A 77 11.44 -10.40 -18.83
N VAL A 78 11.55 -9.35 -18.03
CA VAL A 78 11.47 -9.49 -16.57
C VAL A 78 10.04 -9.87 -16.22
N LYS A 79 9.84 -11.02 -15.57
CA LYS A 79 8.51 -11.52 -15.22
C LYS A 79 8.25 -11.32 -13.74
N VAL A 80 7.10 -10.73 -13.42
CA VAL A 80 6.56 -10.64 -12.06
C VAL A 80 5.38 -11.59 -11.95
N LEU A 81 5.49 -12.60 -11.08
CA LEU A 81 4.51 -13.68 -10.95
C LEU A 81 4.21 -13.97 -9.48
N THR A 82 3.03 -14.50 -9.18
CA THR A 82 2.72 -14.97 -7.83
C THR A 82 3.49 -16.25 -7.54
N PHE A 83 4.34 -16.22 -6.51
CA PHE A 83 5.19 -17.36 -6.13
C PHE A 83 4.66 -18.11 -4.92
N THR A 84 4.22 -17.37 -3.90
CA THR A 84 3.67 -17.94 -2.66
C THR A 84 2.29 -17.34 -2.41
N GLU A 85 1.34 -18.17 -2.01
CA GLU A 85 0.02 -17.73 -1.59
C GLU A 85 -0.27 -18.25 -0.17
N TYR A 86 -0.63 -17.34 0.74
CA TYR A 86 -1.17 -17.69 2.05
C TYR A 86 -2.67 -17.44 2.04
N LYS A 87 -3.44 -18.51 2.28
CA LYS A 87 -4.90 -18.42 2.29
C LYS A 87 -5.49 -18.96 3.59
N VAL A 88 -6.37 -18.16 4.19
CA VAL A 88 -7.26 -18.57 5.28
C VAL A 88 -8.68 -18.21 4.88
N ASP A 89 -9.57 -19.20 4.89
CA ASP A 89 -10.97 -19.01 4.56
C ASP A 89 -11.82 -19.61 5.68
N LYS A 90 -12.16 -18.77 6.66
CA LYS A 90 -13.11 -19.05 7.74
C LYS A 90 -14.23 -18.02 7.67
N GLU A 91 -15.39 -18.33 8.23
CA GLU A 91 -16.57 -17.45 8.20
C GLU A 91 -16.29 -16.00 8.65
N LYS A 92 -15.49 -15.81 9.70
CA LYS A 92 -15.17 -14.48 10.26
C LYS A 92 -13.73 -14.02 10.02
N TYR A 93 -12.92 -14.88 9.40
CA TYR A 93 -11.48 -14.64 9.28
C TYR A 93 -11.02 -15.00 7.87
N GLN A 94 -10.60 -14.00 7.11
CA GLN A 94 -10.17 -14.16 5.73
C GLN A 94 -8.75 -13.63 5.54
N ALA A 95 -7.88 -14.45 4.95
CA ALA A 95 -6.58 -14.02 4.46
C ALA A 95 -6.42 -14.49 3.01
N ASP A 96 -6.06 -13.58 2.10
CA ASP A 96 -5.59 -13.86 0.74
C ASP A 96 -4.33 -13.02 0.52
N ILE A 97 -3.15 -13.64 0.68
CA ILE A 97 -1.85 -12.95 0.60
C ILE A 97 -1.06 -13.55 -0.55
N LYS A 98 -0.94 -12.80 -1.65
CA LYS A 98 -0.20 -13.18 -2.85
C LYS A 98 1.16 -12.50 -2.87
N VAL A 99 2.21 -13.31 -2.76
CA VAL A 99 3.59 -12.85 -2.75
C VAL A 99 4.15 -12.85 -4.18
N PRO A 100 4.56 -11.70 -4.73
CA PRO A 100 5.23 -11.65 -6.03
C PRO A 100 6.64 -12.22 -5.95
N ALA A 101 7.12 -12.72 -7.08
CA ALA A 101 8.53 -12.93 -7.36
C ALA A 101 8.90 -12.29 -8.70
N VAL A 102 10.07 -11.66 -8.72
CA VAL A 102 10.73 -11.13 -9.91
C VAL A 102 11.68 -12.21 -10.43
N SER A 103 11.60 -12.47 -11.74
CA SER A 103 12.45 -13.43 -12.46
C SER A 103 12.92 -12.82 -13.77
N ASP A 104 13.95 -13.43 -14.37
CA ASP A 104 14.54 -13.01 -15.64
C ASP A 104 15.15 -11.59 -15.62
N LEU A 105 15.56 -11.11 -14.44
CA LEU A 105 16.39 -9.92 -14.27
C LEU A 105 17.87 -10.31 -14.44
N GLU A 106 18.67 -9.54 -15.17
CA GLU A 106 20.07 -9.92 -15.45
C GLU A 106 20.92 -10.00 -14.19
N ASN A 107 20.62 -9.17 -13.18
CA ASN A 107 21.23 -9.25 -11.87
C ASN A 107 20.44 -10.20 -10.96
N GLU A 108 20.88 -11.46 -10.89
CA GLU A 108 20.28 -12.49 -10.06
C GLU A 108 20.30 -12.15 -8.55
N ASP A 109 21.34 -11.46 -8.06
CA ASP A 109 21.44 -11.05 -6.65
C ASP A 109 20.37 -10.00 -6.30
N LEU A 110 20.12 -9.04 -7.19
CA LEU A 110 19.06 -8.06 -7.03
C LEU A 110 17.68 -8.73 -7.05
N ALA A 111 17.43 -9.63 -8.00
CA ALA A 111 16.19 -10.39 -8.07
C ALA A 111 15.97 -11.22 -6.79
N GLN A 112 17.01 -11.91 -6.31
CA GLN A 112 16.95 -12.69 -5.08
C GLN A 112 16.68 -11.80 -3.86
N SER A 113 17.33 -10.64 -3.76
CA SER A 113 17.11 -9.69 -2.68
C SER A 113 15.67 -9.18 -2.62
N LEU A 114 15.08 -8.86 -3.78
CA LEU A 114 13.67 -8.47 -3.89
C LEU A 114 12.74 -9.62 -3.48
N ASN A 115 13.00 -10.82 -3.99
CA ASN A 115 12.19 -12.01 -3.69
C ASN A 115 12.24 -12.39 -2.20
N ASP A 116 13.41 -12.35 -1.58
CA ASP A 116 13.59 -12.60 -0.14
C ASP A 116 12.84 -11.56 0.69
N LYS A 117 12.91 -10.28 0.29
CA LYS A 117 12.13 -9.20 0.90
C LYS A 117 10.63 -9.49 0.81
N TYR A 118 10.12 -9.87 -0.37
CA TYR A 118 8.69 -10.12 -0.58
C TYR A 118 8.19 -11.33 0.20
N ILE A 119 8.95 -12.44 0.20
CA ILE A 119 8.65 -13.64 0.99
C ILE A 119 8.62 -13.30 2.47
N LYS A 120 9.61 -12.54 2.97
CA LYS A 120 9.65 -12.13 4.37
C LYS A 120 8.44 -11.27 4.74
N GLU A 121 8.12 -10.25 3.95
CA GLU A 121 6.97 -9.37 4.21
C GLU A 121 5.64 -10.14 4.16
N GLY A 122 5.44 -11.01 3.18
CA GLY A 122 4.23 -11.85 3.08
C GLY A 122 4.10 -12.82 4.26
N LYS A 123 5.20 -13.42 4.69
CA LYS A 123 5.21 -14.30 5.87
C LYS A 123 4.91 -13.52 7.15
N GLU A 124 5.52 -12.35 7.33
CA GLU A 124 5.25 -11.49 8.49
C GLU A 124 3.77 -11.09 8.54
N LEU A 125 3.18 -10.72 7.40
CA LEU A 125 1.75 -10.40 7.30
C LEU A 125 0.85 -11.58 7.68
N TYR A 126 1.18 -12.79 7.21
CA TYR A 126 0.46 -14.01 7.59
C TYR A 126 0.60 -14.35 9.08
N ASP A 127 1.82 -14.25 9.63
CA ASP A 127 2.07 -14.52 11.05
C ASP A 127 1.30 -13.52 11.95
N ASP A 128 1.26 -12.24 11.56
CA ASP A 128 0.52 -11.19 12.25
C ASP A 128 -0.99 -11.46 12.18
N PHE A 129 -1.53 -11.80 11.00
CA PHE A 129 -2.94 -12.19 10.86
C PHE A 129 -3.31 -13.38 11.75
N MET A 130 -2.46 -14.42 11.79
CA MET A 130 -2.69 -15.60 12.62
C MET A 130 -2.61 -15.29 14.13
N THR A 131 -1.82 -14.30 14.51
CA THR A 131 -1.73 -13.81 15.89
C THR A 131 -2.99 -13.03 16.27
N ASP A 132 -3.37 -12.04 15.45
CA ASP A 132 -4.56 -11.22 15.64
C ASP A 132 -5.84 -12.09 15.68
N MET A 133 -5.96 -13.07 14.78
CA MET A 133 -7.07 -14.03 14.77
C MET A 133 -7.17 -14.79 16.10
N LYS A 134 -6.07 -15.33 16.61
CA LYS A 134 -6.06 -16.10 17.87
C LYS A 134 -6.41 -15.24 19.07
N ASP A 135 -5.99 -13.98 19.08
CA ASP A 135 -6.29 -13.08 20.17
C ASP A 135 -7.74 -12.60 20.12
N LEU A 136 -8.30 -12.34 18.94
CA LEU A 136 -9.74 -12.12 18.76
C LEU A 136 -10.57 -13.33 19.21
N GLU A 137 -10.19 -14.55 18.82
CA GLU A 137 -10.88 -15.78 19.25
C GLU A 137 -10.93 -15.93 20.78
N LYS A 138 -9.90 -15.45 21.52
CA LYS A 138 -9.89 -15.47 23.00
C LYS A 138 -10.72 -14.35 23.63
N ASN A 139 -10.84 -13.21 22.97
CA ASN A 139 -11.41 -11.98 23.51
C ASN A 139 -12.87 -11.71 23.07
N GLY A 140 -13.61 -12.76 22.68
CA GLY A 140 -15.03 -12.65 22.32
C GLY A 140 -15.33 -12.77 20.82
N GLY A 141 -14.31 -12.95 19.98
CA GLY A 141 -14.43 -13.07 18.53
C GLY A 141 -14.33 -11.72 17.82
N GLY A 142 -14.78 -11.68 16.56
CA GLY A 142 -14.75 -10.48 15.70
C GLY A 142 -14.56 -10.86 14.24
N HIS A 143 -14.47 -9.87 13.36
CA HIS A 143 -14.12 -10.08 11.94
C HIS A 143 -12.71 -9.54 11.64
N LEU A 144 -11.93 -10.30 10.89
CA LEU A 144 -10.61 -9.89 10.44
C LEU A 144 -10.37 -10.37 9.01
N GLY A 145 -10.06 -9.41 8.13
CA GLY A 145 -9.69 -9.65 6.75
C GLY A 145 -8.30 -9.08 6.45
N VAL A 146 -7.49 -9.83 5.72
CA VAL A 146 -6.31 -9.29 5.04
C VAL A 146 -6.31 -9.74 3.58
N ASP A 147 -6.23 -8.78 2.66
CA ASP A 147 -5.99 -9.03 1.23
C ASP A 147 -4.67 -8.36 0.86
N SER A 148 -3.78 -9.07 0.18
CA SER A 148 -2.51 -8.52 -0.28
C SER A 148 -2.11 -9.09 -1.63
N GLY A 149 -1.54 -8.21 -2.45
CA GLY A 149 -1.12 -8.57 -3.79
C GLY A 149 -0.17 -7.52 -4.37
N TYR A 150 -0.08 -7.54 -5.69
CA TYR A 150 0.81 -6.64 -6.43
C TYR A 150 0.20 -6.25 -7.78
N GLU A 151 0.71 -5.14 -8.30
CA GLU A 151 0.39 -4.59 -9.60
C GLU A 151 1.69 -4.13 -10.27
N VAL A 152 1.87 -4.47 -11.54
CA VAL A 152 2.97 -3.90 -12.34
C VAL A 152 2.51 -2.53 -12.83
N LYS A 153 3.11 -1.47 -12.30
CA LYS A 153 2.78 -0.08 -12.64
C LYS A 153 3.44 0.34 -13.96
N THR A 154 4.65 -0.17 -14.21
CA THR A 154 5.46 0.10 -15.40
C THR A 154 6.33 -1.11 -15.73
N ASP A 155 6.41 -1.45 -17.01
CA ASP A 155 7.35 -2.43 -17.54
C ASP A 155 7.69 -2.06 -18.98
N ASN A 156 8.77 -1.31 -19.17
CA ASN A 156 9.30 -0.89 -20.47
C ASN A 156 10.80 -1.19 -20.54
N ASP A 157 11.51 -0.91 -21.63
CA ASP A 157 12.92 -1.31 -21.77
C ASP A 157 13.87 -0.78 -20.68
N GLN A 158 13.51 0.31 -19.98
CA GLN A 158 14.33 0.93 -18.95
C GLN A 158 13.86 0.62 -17.53
N ILE A 159 12.55 0.70 -17.28
CA ILE A 159 11.98 0.70 -15.93
C ILE A 159 11.04 -0.48 -15.74
N LEU A 160 11.17 -1.14 -14.59
CA LEU A 160 10.14 -1.99 -14.00
C LEU A 160 9.71 -1.37 -12.68
N SER A 161 8.41 -1.12 -12.49
CA SER A 161 7.88 -0.67 -11.19
C SER A 161 6.75 -1.58 -10.71
N ILE A 162 6.88 -2.06 -9.47
CA ILE A 162 5.96 -3.01 -8.85
C ILE A 162 5.32 -2.34 -7.64
N GLY A 163 4.02 -2.09 -7.71
CA GLY A 163 3.20 -1.69 -6.56
C GLY A 163 2.75 -2.93 -5.80
N ARG A 164 2.86 -2.92 -4.48
CA ARG A 164 2.45 -4.00 -3.58
C ARG A 164 1.51 -3.45 -2.55
N TYR A 165 0.32 -4.02 -2.48
CA TYR A 165 -0.75 -3.52 -1.63
C TYR A 165 -1.05 -4.46 -0.47
N VAL A 166 -1.49 -3.88 0.64
CA VAL A 166 -2.06 -4.60 1.78
C VAL A 166 -3.35 -3.89 2.17
N VAL A 167 -4.47 -4.60 2.07
CA VAL A 167 -5.79 -4.17 2.54
C VAL A 167 -6.10 -4.91 3.84
N ASN A 168 -6.19 -4.15 4.92
CA ASN A 168 -6.68 -4.67 6.20
C ASN A 168 -8.15 -4.33 6.36
N THR A 169 -8.99 -5.32 6.65
CA THR A 169 -10.43 -5.15 6.84
C THR A 169 -10.84 -5.58 8.23
N VAL A 170 -11.41 -4.64 8.98
CA VAL A 170 -12.15 -4.90 10.23
C VAL A 170 -13.56 -4.35 10.03
N ALA A 171 -13.91 -3.22 10.64
CA ALA A 171 -15.14 -2.47 10.35
C ALA A 171 -15.06 -1.67 9.03
N SER A 172 -13.87 -1.17 8.67
CA SER A 172 -13.58 -0.51 7.39
C SER A 172 -12.26 -1.06 6.86
N SER A 173 -12.00 -0.86 5.56
CA SER A 173 -10.71 -1.20 4.97
C SER A 173 -9.68 -0.08 5.15
N SER A 174 -8.41 -0.44 5.29
CA SER A 174 -7.26 0.47 5.16
C SER A 174 -6.29 -0.16 4.16
N THR A 175 -5.84 0.65 3.19
CA THR A 175 -4.94 0.20 2.12
C THR A 175 -3.60 0.91 2.25
N ILE A 176 -2.53 0.12 2.32
CA ILE A 176 -1.14 0.58 2.31
C ILE A 176 -0.50 0.13 1.00
N MET A 177 0.24 1.03 0.36
CA MET A 177 0.98 0.79 -0.88
C MET A 177 2.48 0.90 -0.64
N LYS A 178 3.23 -0.06 -1.18
CA LYS A 178 4.69 0.02 -1.32
C LYS A 178 5.06 -0.15 -2.77
N TYR A 179 6.13 0.52 -3.19
CA TYR A 179 6.62 0.43 -4.56
C TYR A 179 8.10 0.06 -4.56
N ASP A 180 8.49 -0.77 -5.52
CA ASP A 180 9.89 -1.01 -5.86
C ASP A 180 10.05 -0.67 -7.34
N THR A 181 10.90 0.32 -7.65
CA THR A 181 11.16 0.79 -9.02
C THR A 181 12.60 0.45 -9.39
N ILE A 182 12.78 -0.34 -10.44
CA ILE A 182 14.04 -0.92 -10.89
C ILE A 182 14.42 -0.33 -12.24
N ASP A 183 15.66 0.12 -12.35
CA ASP A 183 16.33 0.31 -13.63
C ASP A 183 16.81 -1.06 -14.14
N LYS A 184 16.17 -1.53 -15.22
CA LYS A 184 16.46 -2.83 -15.85
C LYS A 184 17.75 -2.84 -16.66
N LYS A 185 18.31 -1.70 -17.08
CA LYS A 185 19.57 -1.66 -17.83
C LYS A 185 20.77 -1.59 -16.89
N ASN A 186 20.68 -0.76 -15.85
CA ASN A 186 21.76 -0.60 -14.88
C ASN A 186 21.66 -1.57 -13.69
N GLN A 187 20.55 -2.31 -13.57
CA GLN A 187 20.30 -3.29 -12.51
C GLN A 187 20.29 -2.65 -11.11
N ILE A 188 19.56 -1.53 -10.97
CA ILE A 188 19.54 -0.70 -9.75
C ILE A 188 18.11 -0.57 -9.23
N LEU A 189 17.91 -0.83 -7.93
CA LEU A 189 16.69 -0.43 -7.22
C LEU A 189 16.76 1.07 -6.92
N LEU A 190 15.88 1.86 -7.55
CA LEU A 190 15.82 3.30 -7.40
C LEU A 190 15.14 3.68 -6.08
N SER A 191 15.73 4.64 -5.37
CA SER A 191 15.07 5.35 -4.27
C SER A 191 14.76 6.78 -4.70
N LEU A 192 13.75 7.40 -4.08
CA LEU A 192 13.33 8.76 -4.43
C LEU A 192 14.50 9.76 -4.41
N PRO A 193 15.38 9.79 -3.38
CA PRO A 193 16.52 10.72 -3.36
C PRO A 193 17.51 10.54 -4.51
N MET A 194 17.64 9.33 -5.09
CA MET A 194 18.59 9.06 -6.18
C MET A 194 18.23 9.79 -7.47
N LEU A 195 16.98 10.24 -7.62
CA LEU A 195 16.51 10.95 -8.79
C LEU A 195 16.93 12.43 -8.79
N PHE A 196 17.36 12.97 -7.64
CA PHE A 196 17.55 14.40 -7.42
C PHE A 196 18.97 14.75 -6.97
N LYS A 197 19.40 15.97 -7.31
CA LYS A 197 20.74 16.49 -6.99
C LYS A 197 20.96 16.67 -5.48
N ASP A 198 19.92 17.04 -4.76
CA ASP A 198 19.94 17.34 -3.33
C ASP A 198 18.50 17.26 -2.75
N GLU A 199 18.34 17.52 -1.45
CA GLU A 199 17.06 17.36 -0.74
C GLU A 199 15.99 18.43 -1.09
N SER A 200 16.26 19.39 -1.98
CA SER A 200 15.29 20.41 -2.40
C SER A 200 14.04 19.82 -3.09
N TYR A 201 14.12 18.57 -3.57
CA TYR A 201 12.96 17.87 -4.14
C TYR A 201 11.82 17.75 -3.13
N VAL A 202 12.10 17.61 -1.83
CA VAL A 202 11.07 17.44 -0.80
C VAL A 202 10.12 18.63 -0.81
N ASN A 203 10.67 19.84 -0.76
CA ASN A 203 9.87 21.07 -0.77
C ASN A 203 9.21 21.30 -2.13
N THR A 204 9.95 21.10 -3.22
CA THR A 204 9.44 21.34 -4.58
C THR A 204 8.25 20.44 -4.91
N ILE A 205 8.35 19.14 -4.61
CA ILE A 205 7.26 18.18 -4.81
C ILE A 205 6.10 18.45 -3.85
N THR A 206 6.39 18.78 -2.59
CA THR A 206 5.35 19.11 -1.59
C THR A 206 4.48 20.27 -2.05
N GLU A 207 5.08 21.38 -2.48
CA GLU A 207 4.33 22.56 -2.90
C GLU A 207 3.52 22.29 -4.17
N ASN A 208 4.07 21.52 -5.11
CA ASN A 208 3.34 21.09 -6.30
C ASN A 208 2.13 20.21 -5.94
N ILE A 209 2.27 19.25 -5.02
CA ILE A 209 1.15 18.41 -4.56
C ILE A 209 0.09 19.25 -3.85
N LYS A 210 0.50 20.17 -2.97
CA LYS A 210 -0.43 21.09 -2.29
C LYS A 210 -1.24 21.92 -3.30
N GLU A 211 -0.61 22.40 -4.37
CA GLU A 211 -1.29 23.10 -5.47
C GLU A 211 -2.28 22.18 -6.20
N GLN A 212 -1.85 20.97 -6.59
CA GLN A 212 -2.72 19.99 -7.23
C GLN A 212 -3.93 19.63 -6.36
N MET A 213 -3.75 19.46 -5.05
CA MET A 213 -4.86 19.19 -4.13
C MET A 213 -5.88 20.33 -4.14
N ARG A 214 -5.43 21.58 -4.02
CA ARG A 214 -6.31 22.76 -4.05
C ARG A 214 -7.06 22.88 -5.37
N ASP A 215 -6.38 22.70 -6.50
CA ASP A 215 -6.99 22.77 -7.82
C ASP A 215 -8.03 21.65 -8.03
N GLN A 216 -7.74 20.44 -7.56
CA GLN A 216 -8.67 19.32 -7.62
C GLN A 216 -9.92 19.57 -6.76
N MET A 217 -9.77 20.10 -5.54
CA MET A 217 -10.90 20.45 -4.66
C MET A 217 -11.75 21.59 -5.23
N LYS A 218 -11.12 22.55 -5.91
CA LYS A 218 -11.82 23.64 -6.60
C LYS A 218 -12.60 23.15 -7.82
N ALA A 219 -12.08 22.15 -8.51
CA ALA A 219 -12.70 21.58 -9.71
C ALA A 219 -13.80 20.56 -9.40
N ASP A 220 -13.73 19.86 -8.25
CA ASP A 220 -14.68 18.82 -7.85
C ASP A 220 -14.91 18.84 -6.34
N GLU A 221 -16.13 19.20 -5.94
CA GLU A 221 -16.57 19.26 -4.53
C GLU A 221 -16.51 17.90 -3.81
N ASN A 222 -16.45 16.78 -4.55
CA ASN A 222 -16.33 15.44 -3.96
C ASN A 222 -14.88 15.06 -3.65
N LYS A 223 -13.89 15.86 -4.07
CA LYS A 223 -12.50 15.64 -3.70
C LYS A 223 -12.20 16.42 -2.44
N ILE A 224 -11.67 15.72 -1.44
CA ILE A 224 -11.27 16.33 -0.17
C ILE A 224 -9.86 15.85 0.15
N TYR A 225 -9.00 16.81 0.47
CA TYR A 225 -7.65 16.59 0.98
C TYR A 225 -7.46 17.45 2.23
N TRP A 226 -6.60 17.01 3.14
CA TRP A 226 -6.26 17.78 4.33
C TRP A 226 -5.17 18.81 4.00
N VAL A 227 -5.52 19.85 3.25
CA VAL A 227 -4.55 20.88 2.81
C VAL A 227 -5.08 22.28 3.13
N SER A 228 -4.19 23.15 3.58
CA SER A 228 -4.52 24.55 3.85
C SER A 228 -4.83 25.33 2.57
N GLY A 229 -5.67 26.35 2.72
CA GLY A 229 -6.04 27.25 1.62
C GLY A 229 -6.95 26.63 0.56
N ALA A 230 -7.64 25.53 0.87
CA ALA A 230 -8.61 24.87 0.00
C ALA A 230 -10.08 25.21 0.31
N GLY A 231 -10.34 26.18 1.19
CA GLY A 231 -11.70 26.60 1.56
C GLY A 231 -12.38 25.76 2.65
N LEU A 232 -11.67 24.80 3.23
CA LEU A 232 -12.01 24.19 4.52
C LEU A 232 -11.51 25.12 5.64
N GLU A 233 -12.29 25.30 6.71
CA GLU A 233 -11.79 26.03 7.89
C GLU A 233 -10.69 25.18 8.54
N ASP A 234 -9.48 25.74 8.72
CA ASP A 234 -8.32 24.99 9.24
C ASP A 234 -8.58 24.41 10.65
N GLU A 235 -9.54 24.97 11.40
CA GLU A 235 -9.98 24.48 12.73
C GLU A 235 -10.73 23.14 12.67
N ASP A 236 -11.26 22.75 11.50
CA ASP A 236 -11.99 21.49 11.29
C ASP A 236 -11.06 20.32 10.89
N LEU A 237 -9.76 20.57 10.69
CA LEU A 237 -8.80 19.57 10.22
C LEU A 237 -7.76 19.26 11.30
N THR A 238 -7.78 18.02 11.80
CA THR A 238 -6.91 17.61 12.91
C THR A 238 -5.43 17.49 12.53
N GLU A 239 -5.11 17.15 11.28
CA GLU A 239 -3.74 17.04 10.76
C GLU A 239 -3.71 17.42 9.27
N LEU A 240 -3.04 18.54 8.95
CA LEU A 240 -2.83 18.99 7.57
C LEU A 240 -1.61 18.27 6.95
N PHE A 241 -1.68 18.02 5.65
CA PHE A 241 -0.55 17.59 4.84
C PHE A 241 0.47 18.73 4.72
N GLU A 242 1.62 18.56 5.35
CA GLU A 242 2.67 19.58 5.39
C GLU A 242 3.83 19.32 4.44
N THR A 243 4.31 18.09 4.37
CA THR A 243 5.48 17.71 3.56
C THR A 243 5.45 16.23 3.23
N ILE A 244 6.00 15.86 2.07
CA ILE A 244 6.34 14.46 1.79
C ILE A 244 7.49 13.99 2.69
N SER A 245 7.57 12.69 2.93
CA SER A 245 8.77 12.07 3.49
C SER A 245 9.90 11.98 2.45
N LYS A 246 11.16 11.91 2.89
CA LYS A 246 12.32 11.74 1.99
C LYS A 246 12.26 10.41 1.22
N GLU A 247 11.64 9.41 1.82
CA GLU A 247 11.44 8.08 1.27
C GLU A 247 9.97 7.83 0.89
N GLN A 248 9.22 8.88 0.53
CA GLN A 248 7.80 8.76 0.16
C GLN A 248 7.61 7.72 -0.95
N SER A 249 6.55 6.93 -0.84
CA SER A 249 6.14 5.96 -1.85
C SER A 249 5.99 6.64 -3.22
N PHE A 250 6.72 6.12 -4.20
CA PHE A 250 6.72 6.65 -5.56
C PHE A 250 6.88 5.53 -6.60
N TYR A 251 6.47 5.82 -7.83
CA TYR A 251 6.86 5.05 -9.00
C TYR A 251 7.09 5.97 -10.21
N ILE A 252 7.68 5.42 -11.27
CA ILE A 252 7.78 6.09 -12.58
C ILE A 252 6.81 5.37 -13.51
N ASN A 253 5.88 6.09 -14.12
CA ASN A 253 4.87 5.51 -15.02
C ASN A 253 5.45 5.23 -16.44
N ASN A 254 4.64 4.66 -17.34
CA ASN A 254 5.07 4.37 -18.72
C ASN A 254 5.42 5.62 -19.55
N ASP A 255 4.92 6.79 -19.16
CA ASP A 255 5.17 8.07 -19.83
C ASP A 255 6.44 8.77 -19.28
N GLY A 256 7.21 8.08 -18.43
CA GLY A 256 8.40 8.67 -17.80
C GLY A 256 8.06 9.77 -16.79
N LYS A 257 6.86 9.77 -16.21
CA LYS A 257 6.47 10.74 -15.17
C LYS A 257 6.66 10.16 -13.78
N LEU A 258 7.16 11.00 -12.87
CA LEU A 258 7.22 10.69 -11.45
C LEU A 258 5.81 10.74 -10.85
N VAL A 259 5.41 9.68 -10.17
CA VAL A 259 4.12 9.59 -9.48
C VAL A 259 4.34 9.37 -7.99
N MET A 260 3.81 10.28 -7.17
CA MET A 260 3.83 10.19 -5.71
C MET A 260 2.53 9.53 -5.25
N SER A 261 2.64 8.52 -4.37
CA SER A 261 1.51 7.76 -3.86
C SER A 261 1.35 7.97 -2.35
N PHE A 262 0.10 8.11 -1.93
CA PHE A 262 -0.28 8.25 -0.52
C PHE A 262 -1.28 7.16 -0.15
N ASP A 263 -1.07 6.55 1.01
CA ASP A 263 -1.91 5.50 1.56
C ASP A 263 -3.32 6.03 1.87
N LYS A 264 -4.28 5.09 1.97
CA LYS A 264 -5.63 5.45 2.41
C LYS A 264 -5.57 6.03 3.81
N TYR A 265 -6.20 7.19 4.02
CA TYR A 265 -6.15 8.00 5.25
C TYR A 265 -4.85 8.77 5.49
N GLU A 266 -3.91 8.85 4.56
CA GLU A 266 -2.65 9.59 4.78
C GLU A 266 -2.83 11.11 4.62
N VAL A 267 -3.52 11.54 3.55
CA VAL A 267 -3.71 12.97 3.21
C VAL A 267 -5.15 13.32 2.87
N ALA A 268 -6.06 12.37 3.04
CA ALA A 268 -7.44 12.46 2.58
C ALA A 268 -8.35 11.51 3.39
N PRO A 269 -9.68 11.79 3.49
CA PRO A 269 -10.62 10.88 4.13
C PRO A 269 -10.70 9.53 3.40
N GLY A 270 -11.05 8.47 4.13
CA GLY A 270 -10.95 7.10 3.63
C GLY A 270 -11.71 6.81 2.34
N TYR A 271 -12.80 7.50 2.02
CA TYR A 271 -13.53 7.24 0.76
C TYR A 271 -12.70 7.62 -0.49
N MET A 272 -11.69 8.49 -0.34
CA MET A 272 -10.76 8.85 -1.41
C MET A 272 -9.82 7.71 -1.80
N GLY A 273 -9.71 6.67 -0.96
CA GLY A 273 -8.83 5.53 -1.22
C GLY A 273 -7.34 5.91 -1.18
N VAL A 274 -6.55 5.19 -1.97
CA VAL A 274 -5.15 5.55 -2.27
C VAL A 274 -5.19 6.69 -3.27
N VAL A 275 -4.41 7.74 -3.03
CA VAL A 275 -4.34 8.91 -3.93
C VAL A 275 -2.94 9.05 -4.51
N GLU A 276 -2.89 9.34 -5.81
CA GLU A 276 -1.66 9.47 -6.57
C GLU A 276 -1.58 10.86 -7.21
N PHE A 277 -0.38 11.44 -7.25
CA PHE A 277 -0.11 12.73 -7.87
C PHE A 277 1.04 12.59 -8.86
N ILE A 278 0.77 12.89 -10.13
CA ILE A 278 1.78 12.95 -11.17
C ILE A 278 2.49 14.30 -11.03
N ILE A 279 3.81 14.27 -10.87
CA ILE A 279 4.61 15.49 -10.74
C ILE A 279 4.99 15.98 -12.14
N PRO A 280 4.61 17.21 -12.54
CA PRO A 280 4.99 17.76 -13.82
C PRO A 280 6.51 17.83 -13.95
N THR A 281 7.06 17.31 -15.05
CA THR A 281 8.52 17.23 -15.26
C THR A 281 9.16 18.61 -15.22
N GLU A 282 8.50 19.63 -15.77
CA GLU A 282 8.93 21.02 -15.75
C GLU A 282 9.04 21.62 -14.35
N ALA A 283 8.33 21.07 -13.35
CA ALA A 283 8.42 21.52 -11.97
C ALA A 283 9.69 21.00 -11.26
N ILE A 284 10.32 19.94 -11.80
CA ILE A 284 11.44 19.25 -11.17
C ILE A 284 12.68 19.09 -12.06
N SER A 285 12.63 19.44 -13.34
CA SER A 285 13.70 19.19 -14.32
C SER A 285 15.06 19.76 -13.89
N ASP A 286 15.06 20.95 -13.28
CA ASP A 286 16.29 21.64 -12.89
C ASP A 286 16.98 20.98 -11.67
N ILE A 287 16.25 20.18 -10.91
CA ILE A 287 16.75 19.50 -9.70
C ILE A 287 16.97 17.99 -9.89
N LEU A 288 16.63 17.43 -11.05
CA LEU A 288 16.93 16.04 -11.42
C LEU A 288 18.42 15.82 -11.66
N VAL A 289 18.96 14.66 -11.26
CA VAL A 289 20.36 14.27 -11.57
C VAL A 289 20.55 14.11 -13.09
N SER A 290 19.54 13.58 -13.77
CA SER A 290 19.50 13.33 -15.22
C SER A 290 18.06 13.23 -15.73
N ASP A 291 17.87 13.31 -17.04
CA ASP A 291 16.62 13.10 -17.77
C ASP A 291 16.38 11.62 -18.18
N GLU A 292 17.29 10.70 -17.80
CA GLU A 292 17.22 9.27 -18.15
C GLU A 292 15.89 8.60 -17.76
N TYR A 293 15.34 8.95 -16.60
CA TYR A 293 14.14 8.30 -16.05
C TYR A 293 12.89 9.16 -16.13
N ILE A 294 13.05 10.48 -16.06
CA ILE A 294 11.94 11.44 -15.97
C ILE A 294 12.06 12.43 -17.13
N HIS A 295 11.05 12.46 -18.00
CA HIS A 295 10.95 13.34 -19.18
C HIS A 295 9.51 13.82 -19.37
#